data_AF-A0A3B9CU85-F1
#
_entry.id   AF-A0A3B9CU85-F1
#
_cell.length_a   1.000
_cell.length_b   1.000
_cell.length_c   1.000
_cell.angle_alpha   90.00
_cell.angle_beta   90.00
_cell.angle_gamma   90.00
#
_symmetry.space_group_name_H-M   'P 1'
#
loop_
_entity.id
_entity.type
_entity.pdbx_description
1 polymer ?
#
loop_
_entity_poly.entity_id
_entity_poly.type
_entity_poly.pdbx_seq_one_letter_code
_entity_poly.pdbx_strand_id
1 'polypeptide(L)'
;MKSRTPDKRASRDGFVLIVVTLTVVILTLAAYTYSGTMLVESRASMMGGRDVSARTSAESAIELVATRILERDNSTSSDAFIDLYNNSEFKGQILVEDKEPRNQIRFSVVTPDETNSTTGAIRFGVSTENAKFNINKLLELDQLEEALPEEEKLGLAAMAIENIPNMNEGILDCILDWLDSDEDRRPYGAEAADYAGLTIPYEPRNGPMEDIEELLKVQGVEPEFFYGEDANQNGLLDEGEDANEDGILNLGWSSYLTASSREKNTTPEGDEKININMGEMTALYDAVEAQFGADAASFIVAYRLAGTEYAEQGIPSSPSGIQDQISRNEIDLTIIPTYQFKSLYDLIGGETNPTKMTSGADESFTSPWAEGNVLNDFPEVEKYLTVTDDAFVEGRVNINMARLEVMEALTSIGELDISVAEQIILARPPAADQASSANVMARRETACWVFAEGIIDLETLRTIGPYITTGGDVYTFSAVGHYDQGGPSTRLHVMIDATEAVPTIRRVRDLTNLGRGYHPKTLIEAE
;
A
#
# COMPACT_ATOMS: atom_id res chain seq x y z
N MET A 1 29.32 -108.05 -37.93
CA MET A 1 29.31 -106.64 -38.43
C MET A 1 28.09 -106.50 -39.34
N LYS A 2 27.07 -105.67 -39.11
CA LYS A 2 26.86 -104.47 -38.30
C LYS A 2 25.37 -104.44 -37.90
N SER A 3 25.06 -104.10 -36.64
CA SER A 3 23.69 -103.74 -36.25
C SER A 3 23.37 -102.34 -36.78
N ARG A 4 22.14 -102.14 -37.29
CA ARG A 4 21.59 -100.82 -37.62
C ARG A 4 20.65 -100.42 -36.49
N THR A 5 21.06 -99.44 -35.71
CA THR A 5 20.20 -98.68 -34.79
C THR A 5 19.38 -97.67 -35.60
N PRO A 6 18.07 -97.49 -35.32
CA PRO A 6 17.32 -96.38 -35.87
C PRO A 6 17.58 -95.12 -35.02
N ASP A 7 18.10 -94.08 -35.66
CA ASP A 7 18.32 -92.77 -35.07
C ASP A 7 16.95 -92.09 -34.87
N LYS A 8 16.48 -91.98 -33.63
CA LYS A 8 15.31 -91.16 -33.27
C LYS A 8 15.73 -89.70 -33.34
N ARG A 9 15.51 -89.04 -34.49
CA ARG A 9 15.45 -87.57 -34.53
C ARG A 9 14.22 -87.12 -33.75
N ALA A 10 14.43 -86.72 -32.50
CA ALA A 10 13.45 -85.94 -31.75
C ALA A 10 13.32 -84.57 -32.42
N SER A 11 12.21 -84.31 -33.12
CA SER A 11 11.90 -82.98 -33.63
C SER A 11 11.66 -82.04 -32.44
N ARG A 12 12.58 -81.11 -32.21
CA ARG A 12 12.42 -80.01 -31.24
C ARG A 12 11.81 -78.80 -31.96
N ASP A 13 10.66 -78.99 -32.62
CA ASP A 13 10.13 -77.99 -33.58
C ASP A 13 9.03 -77.07 -33.00
N GLY A 14 8.78 -77.08 -31.69
CA GLY A 14 7.84 -76.16 -31.02
C GLY A 14 8.45 -75.15 -30.05
N PHE A 15 9.65 -75.41 -29.51
CA PHE A 15 10.26 -74.61 -28.45
C PHE A 15 10.78 -73.25 -28.95
N VAL A 16 11.32 -73.20 -30.18
CA VAL A 16 11.83 -71.97 -30.78
C VAL A 16 10.72 -70.93 -30.96
N LEU A 17 9.52 -71.37 -31.36
CA LEU A 17 8.38 -70.47 -31.57
C LEU A 17 7.91 -69.83 -30.25
N ILE A 18 7.92 -70.59 -29.15
CA ILE A 18 7.59 -70.09 -27.80
C ILE A 18 8.62 -69.06 -27.35
N VAL A 19 9.91 -69.33 -27.53
CA VAL A 19 10.99 -68.40 -27.16
C VAL A 19 10.91 -67.11 -27.98
N VAL A 20 10.71 -67.21 -29.29
CA VAL A 20 10.54 -66.04 -30.16
C VAL A 20 9.30 -65.24 -29.76
N THR A 21 8.16 -65.90 -29.50
CA THR A 21 6.93 -65.22 -29.08
C THR A 21 7.12 -64.49 -27.75
N LEU A 22 7.74 -65.14 -26.76
CA LEU A 22 8.03 -64.54 -25.47
C LEU A 22 8.99 -63.34 -25.61
N THR A 23 10.00 -63.46 -26.47
CA THR A 23 10.96 -62.38 -26.73
C THR A 23 10.26 -61.19 -27.39
N VAL A 24 9.38 -61.43 -28.37
CA VAL A 24 8.59 -60.39 -29.02
C VAL A 24 7.64 -59.72 -28.02
N VAL A 25 6.98 -60.48 -27.14
CA VAL A 25 6.10 -59.92 -26.10
C VAL A 25 6.89 -59.03 -25.14
N ILE A 26 8.05 -59.48 -24.65
CA ILE A 26 8.91 -58.69 -23.75
C ILE A 26 9.41 -57.43 -24.44
N LEU A 27 9.89 -57.54 -25.69
CA LEU A 27 10.34 -56.37 -26.47
C LEU A 27 9.21 -55.39 -26.74
N THR A 28 8.00 -55.88 -27.01
CA THR A 28 6.81 -55.02 -27.22
C THR A 28 6.43 -54.30 -25.93
N LEU A 29 6.46 -54.98 -24.78
CA LEU A 29 6.19 -54.36 -23.49
C LEU A 29 7.25 -53.31 -23.14
N ALA A 30 8.53 -53.60 -23.42
CA ALA A 30 9.64 -52.66 -23.23
C ALA A 30 9.51 -51.43 -24.15
N ALA A 31 9.16 -51.63 -25.42
CA ALA A 31 8.90 -50.52 -26.35
C ALA A 31 7.69 -49.69 -25.92
N TYR A 32 6.62 -50.33 -25.44
CA TYR A 32 5.44 -49.63 -24.92
C TYR A 32 5.76 -48.81 -23.67
N THR A 33 6.48 -49.38 -22.71
CA THR A 33 6.92 -48.65 -21.50
C THR A 33 7.85 -47.50 -21.86
N TYR A 34 8.84 -47.72 -22.71
CA TYR A 34 9.73 -46.64 -23.18
C TYR A 34 8.95 -45.52 -23.88
N SER A 35 8.02 -45.84 -24.77
CA SER A 35 7.17 -44.85 -25.43
C SER A 35 6.31 -44.07 -24.43
N GLY A 36 5.78 -44.75 -23.41
CA GLY A 36 5.03 -44.11 -22.33
C GLY A 36 5.89 -43.11 -21.56
N THR A 37 7.09 -43.53 -21.13
CA THR A 37 8.03 -42.67 -20.42
C THR A 37 8.45 -41.48 -21.28
N MET A 38 8.81 -41.69 -22.55
CA MET A 38 9.21 -40.59 -23.44
C MET A 38 8.09 -39.56 -23.68
N LEU A 39 6.83 -40.00 -23.77
CA LEU A 39 5.69 -39.09 -23.89
C LEU A 39 5.47 -38.28 -22.60
N VAL A 40 5.65 -38.89 -21.43
CA VAL A 40 5.57 -38.19 -20.14
C VAL A 40 6.70 -37.18 -20.01
N GLU A 41 7.94 -37.57 -20.31
CA GLU A 41 9.11 -36.68 -20.27
C GLU A 41 8.97 -35.50 -21.24
N SER A 42 8.50 -35.76 -22.47
CA SER A 42 8.24 -34.70 -23.44
C SER A 42 7.16 -33.72 -22.94
N ARG A 43 6.07 -34.22 -22.33
CA ARG A 43 5.04 -33.37 -21.74
C ARG A 43 5.54 -32.59 -20.53
N ALA A 44 6.33 -33.21 -19.66
CA ALA A 44 6.94 -32.55 -18.51
C ALA A 44 7.89 -31.43 -18.95
N SER A 45 8.72 -31.69 -19.96
CA SER A 45 9.62 -30.67 -20.54
C SER A 45 8.83 -29.51 -21.18
N MET A 46 7.76 -29.80 -21.92
CA MET A 46 6.89 -28.76 -22.47
C MET A 46 6.19 -27.95 -21.37
N MET A 47 5.69 -28.59 -20.31
CA MET A 47 5.08 -27.89 -19.18
C MET A 47 6.10 -27.03 -18.43
N GLY A 48 7.32 -27.51 -18.23
CA GLY A 48 8.40 -26.73 -17.61
C GLY A 48 8.74 -25.48 -18.42
N GLY A 49 8.83 -25.58 -19.75
CA GLY A 49 9.02 -24.40 -20.60
C GLY A 49 7.85 -23.42 -20.54
N ARG A 50 6.62 -23.95 -20.44
CA ARG A 50 5.43 -23.12 -20.31
C ARG A 50 5.34 -22.41 -18.96
N ASP A 51 5.77 -23.06 -17.89
CA ASP A 51 5.82 -22.52 -16.54
C ASP A 51 6.80 -21.34 -16.44
N VAL A 52 8.01 -21.52 -17.00
CA VAL A 52 8.98 -20.43 -17.14
C VAL A 52 8.40 -19.26 -17.93
N SER A 53 7.68 -19.53 -19.03
CA SER A 53 7.10 -18.45 -19.84
C SER A 53 5.97 -17.71 -19.12
N ALA A 54 5.16 -18.41 -18.31
CA ALA A 54 4.15 -17.78 -17.46
C ALA A 54 4.82 -16.93 -16.37
N ARG A 55 5.89 -17.42 -15.74
CA ARG A 55 6.65 -16.65 -14.76
C ARG A 55 7.27 -15.39 -15.36
N THR A 56 7.97 -15.51 -16.47
CA THR A 56 8.58 -14.34 -17.15
C THR A 56 7.51 -13.32 -17.59
N SER A 57 6.30 -13.77 -17.94
CA SER A 57 5.20 -12.84 -18.20
C SER A 57 4.72 -12.11 -16.95
N ALA A 58 4.63 -12.78 -15.79
CA ALA A 58 4.33 -12.10 -14.53
C ALA A 58 5.44 -11.10 -14.16
N GLU A 59 6.70 -11.48 -14.28
CA GLU A 59 7.86 -10.59 -14.04
C GLU A 59 7.86 -9.38 -14.99
N SER A 60 7.44 -9.54 -16.25
CA SER A 60 7.29 -8.41 -17.19
C SER A 60 6.23 -7.40 -16.74
N ALA A 61 5.19 -7.86 -16.04
CA ALA A 61 4.17 -6.97 -15.48
C ALA A 61 4.75 -6.08 -14.36
N ILE A 62 5.70 -6.61 -13.58
CA ILE A 62 6.39 -5.87 -12.52
C ILE A 62 7.18 -4.70 -13.11
N GLU A 63 7.94 -4.97 -14.17
CA GLU A 63 8.74 -3.95 -14.86
C GLU A 63 7.87 -2.90 -15.54
N LEU A 64 6.70 -3.29 -16.09
CA LEU A 64 5.73 -2.35 -16.63
C LEU A 64 5.26 -1.37 -15.55
N VAL A 65 4.85 -1.89 -14.38
CA VAL A 65 4.39 -1.05 -13.27
C VAL A 65 5.50 -0.11 -12.78
N ALA A 66 6.71 -0.63 -12.57
CA ALA A 66 7.85 0.18 -12.14
C ALA A 66 8.14 1.33 -13.13
N THR A 67 8.04 1.05 -14.43
CA THR A 67 8.21 2.06 -15.49
C THR A 67 7.10 3.11 -15.44
N ARG A 68 5.84 2.71 -15.26
CA ARG A 68 4.71 3.64 -15.18
C ARG A 68 4.74 4.54 -13.96
N ILE A 69 5.18 4.01 -12.82
CA ILE A 69 5.42 4.82 -11.61
C ILE A 69 6.49 5.88 -11.90
N LEU A 70 7.61 5.48 -12.50
CA LEU A 70 8.69 6.42 -12.85
C LEU A 70 8.23 7.49 -13.87
N GLU A 71 7.45 7.11 -14.87
CA GLU A 71 6.90 8.05 -15.86
C GLU A 71 5.93 9.05 -15.22
N ARG A 72 5.08 8.60 -14.29
CA ARG A 72 4.17 9.47 -13.55
C ARG A 72 4.93 10.47 -12.69
N ASP A 73 5.93 10.02 -11.95
CA ASP A 73 6.71 10.88 -11.07
C ASP A 73 7.52 11.94 -11.84
N ASN A 74 7.97 11.61 -13.06
CA ASN A 74 8.65 12.55 -13.95
C ASN A 74 7.72 13.34 -14.88
N SER A 75 6.41 13.12 -14.78
CA SER A 75 5.44 13.79 -15.66
C SER A 75 5.38 15.28 -15.34
N THR A 76 5.37 16.08 -16.39
CA THR A 76 5.15 17.53 -16.29
C THR A 76 3.66 17.84 -16.28
N SER A 77 3.28 19.03 -15.83
CA SER A 77 1.87 19.47 -15.81
C SER A 77 1.20 19.51 -17.20
N SER A 78 1.97 19.40 -18.28
CA SER A 78 1.46 19.29 -19.65
C SER A 78 1.26 17.85 -20.15
N ASP A 79 1.75 16.86 -19.41
CA ASP A 79 1.64 15.45 -19.78
C ASP A 79 0.25 14.90 -19.42
N ALA A 80 -0.15 13.84 -20.12
CA ALA A 80 -1.41 13.16 -19.80
C ALA A 80 -1.29 12.49 -18.43
N PHE A 81 -2.33 12.62 -17.60
CA PHE A 81 -2.44 11.92 -16.32
C PHE A 81 -2.24 10.41 -16.51
N ILE A 82 -1.29 9.83 -15.77
CA ILE A 82 -1.01 8.40 -15.78
C ILE A 82 -1.85 7.74 -14.69
N ASP A 83 -2.94 7.10 -15.11
CA ASP A 83 -3.82 6.34 -14.22
C ASP A 83 -3.16 5.01 -13.83
N LEU A 84 -2.71 4.94 -12.58
CA LEU A 84 -2.22 3.71 -11.95
C LEU A 84 -3.31 2.95 -11.19
N TYR A 85 -4.47 3.56 -10.96
CA TYR A 85 -5.57 2.98 -10.19
C TYR A 85 -6.36 1.96 -11.00
N ASN A 86 -6.76 2.27 -12.22
CA ASN A 86 -7.50 1.32 -13.03
C ASN A 86 -7.36 1.59 -14.53
N ASN A 87 -6.46 0.87 -15.18
CA ASN A 87 -6.06 1.13 -16.55
C ASN A 87 -6.04 -0.14 -17.40
N SER A 88 -6.58 -0.03 -18.61
CA SER A 88 -6.59 -1.12 -19.60
C SER A 88 -5.20 -1.64 -19.96
N GLU A 89 -4.14 -0.85 -19.78
CA GLU A 89 -2.76 -1.29 -20.00
C GLU A 89 -2.31 -2.37 -19.01
N PHE A 90 -3.00 -2.51 -17.89
CA PHE A 90 -2.74 -3.55 -16.90
C PHE A 90 -3.58 -4.82 -17.13
N LYS A 91 -4.44 -4.81 -18.15
CA LYS A 91 -5.40 -5.88 -18.43
C LYS A 91 -4.97 -6.75 -19.60
N GLY A 92 -4.60 -8.00 -19.32
CA GLY A 92 -4.44 -9.07 -20.31
C GLY A 92 -3.47 -8.73 -21.45
N GLN A 93 -2.37 -8.05 -21.14
CA GLN A 93 -1.38 -7.63 -22.12
C GLN A 93 -0.70 -8.81 -22.76
N ILE A 94 -0.59 -8.80 -24.08
CA ILE A 94 0.00 -9.89 -24.86
C ILE A 94 1.52 -9.79 -24.77
N LEU A 95 2.17 -10.82 -24.22
CA LEU A 95 3.63 -10.96 -24.28
C LEU A 95 4.06 -11.82 -25.46
N VAL A 96 3.37 -12.95 -25.67
CA VAL A 96 3.60 -13.85 -26.81
C VAL A 96 2.29 -14.03 -27.56
N GLU A 97 2.28 -13.52 -28.79
CA GLU A 97 1.15 -13.66 -29.69
C GLU A 97 1.19 -15.02 -30.41
N ASP A 98 0.10 -15.77 -30.31
CA ASP A 98 -0.11 -17.00 -31.06
C ASP A 98 -1.58 -17.08 -31.51
N LYS A 99 -1.86 -17.83 -32.57
CA LYS A 99 -3.23 -18.04 -33.07
C LYS A 99 -4.00 -19.05 -32.24
N GLU A 100 -3.29 -19.97 -31.58
CA GLU A 100 -3.88 -20.94 -30.68
C GLU A 100 -3.93 -20.35 -29.25
N PRO A 101 -5.13 -20.23 -28.63
CA PRO A 101 -5.25 -19.72 -27.25
C PRO A 101 -4.44 -20.53 -26.22
N ARG A 102 -4.08 -21.77 -26.55
CA ARG A 102 -3.22 -22.61 -25.73
C ARG A 102 -1.76 -22.19 -25.70
N ASN A 103 -1.30 -21.39 -26.65
CA ASN A 103 0.08 -20.94 -26.80
C ASN A 103 0.20 -19.42 -26.61
N GLN A 104 -0.92 -18.69 -26.63
CA GLN A 104 -0.95 -17.26 -26.35
C GLN A 104 -0.66 -16.99 -24.86
N ILE A 105 0.30 -16.10 -24.60
CA ILE A 105 0.76 -15.75 -23.24
C ILE A 105 0.47 -14.29 -22.98
N ARG A 106 -0.14 -14.04 -21.83
CA ARG A 106 -0.50 -12.71 -21.36
C ARG A 106 -0.02 -12.47 -19.94
N PHE A 107 0.02 -11.21 -19.57
CA PHE A 107 0.09 -10.81 -18.19
C PHE A 107 -0.98 -9.79 -17.83
N SER A 108 -1.36 -9.75 -16.56
CA SER A 108 -2.22 -8.73 -15.98
C SER A 108 -1.64 -8.26 -14.65
N VAL A 109 -1.92 -7.00 -14.31
CA VAL A 109 -1.67 -6.43 -12.99
C VAL A 109 -3.02 -6.22 -12.34
N VAL A 110 -3.24 -6.86 -11.20
CA VAL A 110 -4.54 -6.87 -10.51
C VAL A 110 -4.41 -6.49 -9.05
N THR A 111 -5.45 -5.86 -8.54
CA THR A 111 -5.61 -5.49 -7.13
C THR A 111 -7.08 -5.69 -6.75
N PRO A 112 -7.38 -6.09 -5.50
CA PRO A 112 -8.75 -6.03 -5.00
C PRO A 112 -9.38 -4.65 -5.19
N ASP A 113 -10.67 -4.63 -5.54
CA ASP A 113 -11.49 -3.42 -5.58
C ASP A 113 -12.16 -3.23 -4.22
N GLU A 114 -11.57 -2.34 -3.44
CA GLU A 114 -11.99 -2.01 -2.06
C GLU A 114 -13.40 -1.40 -1.99
N THR A 115 -14.01 -1.00 -3.12
CA THR A 115 -15.39 -0.49 -3.15
C THR A 115 -16.45 -1.61 -3.14
N ASN A 116 -16.06 -2.85 -3.43
CA ASN A 116 -16.96 -4.00 -3.43
C ASN A 116 -16.60 -4.97 -2.29
N SER A 117 -17.16 -4.71 -1.12
CA SER A 117 -16.88 -5.47 0.10
C SER A 117 -17.69 -6.75 0.26
N THR A 118 -18.67 -7.05 -0.60
CA THR A 118 -19.51 -8.25 -0.44
C THR A 118 -18.77 -9.50 -0.90
N THR A 119 -18.70 -9.76 -2.21
CA THR A 119 -18.02 -10.97 -2.73
C THR A 119 -16.57 -10.71 -3.14
N GLY A 120 -16.08 -9.49 -2.92
CA GLY A 120 -14.86 -9.01 -3.54
C GLY A 120 -15.04 -8.73 -5.04
N ALA A 121 -14.16 -7.88 -5.56
CA ALA A 121 -13.95 -7.66 -6.98
C ALA A 121 -12.48 -7.32 -7.22
N ILE A 122 -12.06 -7.30 -8.49
CA ILE A 122 -10.72 -6.86 -8.87
C ILE A 122 -10.76 -5.68 -9.83
N ARG A 123 -9.72 -4.86 -9.77
CA ARG A 123 -9.40 -3.81 -10.73
C ARG A 123 -8.03 -4.03 -11.34
N PHE A 124 -7.78 -3.42 -12.50
CA PHE A 124 -6.52 -3.57 -13.23
C PHE A 124 -5.62 -2.36 -12.99
N GLY A 125 -4.76 -2.45 -11.97
CA GLY A 125 -3.92 -1.35 -11.52
C GLY A 125 -3.18 -1.74 -10.26
N VAL A 126 -2.75 -0.75 -9.49
CA VAL A 126 -2.01 -0.93 -8.24
C VAL A 126 -2.74 -0.31 -7.06
N SER A 127 -2.53 -0.87 -5.86
CA SER A 127 -2.85 -0.19 -4.59
C SER A 127 -1.63 0.52 -4.04
N THR A 128 -1.86 1.35 -3.02
CA THR A 128 -0.80 1.88 -2.17
C THR A 128 -0.93 1.29 -0.76
N GLU A 129 0.19 1.09 -0.08
CA GLU A 129 0.18 0.72 1.35
C GLU A 129 -0.41 1.82 2.23
N ASN A 130 -0.44 3.09 1.78
CA ASN A 130 -1.18 4.15 2.46
C ASN A 130 -2.70 3.90 2.47
N ALA A 131 -3.24 2.97 1.69
CA ALA A 131 -4.65 2.55 1.81
C ALA A 131 -4.92 1.73 3.09
N LYS A 132 -3.89 1.38 3.84
CA LYS A 132 -3.93 0.60 5.07
C LYS A 132 -3.44 1.43 6.25
N PHE A 133 -3.88 1.08 7.45
CA PHE A 133 -3.38 1.71 8.67
C PHE A 133 -1.95 1.23 8.97
N ASN A 134 -1.04 2.16 9.23
CA ASN A 134 0.33 1.80 9.57
C ASN A 134 0.44 1.44 11.04
N ILE A 135 0.74 0.18 11.34
CA ILE A 135 0.76 -0.33 12.70
C ILE A 135 1.79 0.39 13.60
N ASN A 136 2.87 0.89 13.00
CA ASN A 136 3.90 1.64 13.72
C ASN A 136 3.39 2.98 14.28
N LYS A 137 2.23 3.48 13.79
CA LYS A 137 1.60 4.70 14.32
C LYS A 137 0.85 4.49 15.62
N LEU A 138 0.57 3.25 16.03
CA LEU A 138 -0.06 3.00 17.33
C LEU A 138 0.77 3.53 18.48
N LEU A 139 2.10 3.36 18.42
CA LEU A 139 2.98 3.83 19.48
C LEU A 139 2.99 5.36 19.58
N GLU A 140 2.95 6.06 18.44
CA GLU A 140 2.83 7.52 18.43
C GLU A 140 1.49 7.97 19.03
N LEU A 141 0.38 7.34 18.64
CA LEU A 141 -0.95 7.63 19.18
C LEU A 141 -1.05 7.38 20.69
N ASP A 142 -0.44 6.30 21.19
CA ASP A 142 -0.37 5.97 22.62
C ASP A 142 0.42 7.04 23.39
N GLN A 143 1.56 7.47 22.84
CA GLN A 143 2.43 8.47 23.46
C GLN A 143 1.83 9.88 23.51
N LEU A 144 0.97 10.23 22.54
CA LEU A 144 0.27 11.53 22.56
C LEU A 144 -0.56 11.72 23.84
N GLU A 145 -1.02 10.63 24.43
CA GLU A 145 -1.85 10.64 25.64
C GLU A 145 -1.05 10.47 26.94
N GLU A 146 0.25 10.18 26.87
CA GLU A 146 1.08 9.87 28.05
C GLU A 146 1.13 11.04 29.05
N ALA A 147 1.10 12.28 28.55
CA ALA A 147 1.13 13.48 29.37
C ALA A 147 -0.26 13.88 29.93
N LEU A 148 -1.34 13.23 29.46
CA LEU A 148 -2.70 13.55 29.87
C LEU A 148 -3.07 12.82 31.17
N PRO A 149 -3.87 13.45 32.06
CA PRO A 149 -4.50 12.74 33.16
C PRO A 149 -5.33 11.56 32.65
N GLU A 150 -5.39 10.44 33.38
CA GLU A 150 -6.16 9.24 33.00
C GLU A 150 -7.63 9.51 32.66
N GLU A 151 -8.25 10.53 33.28
CA GLU A 151 -9.64 10.91 33.01
C GLU A 151 -9.83 11.60 31.65
N GLU A 152 -8.75 12.07 31.03
CA GLU A 152 -8.72 12.78 29.74
C GLU A 152 -8.19 11.93 28.59
N LYS A 153 -7.64 10.73 28.88
CA LYS A 153 -7.22 9.77 27.85
C LYS A 153 -8.43 9.22 27.11
N LEU A 154 -8.43 9.36 25.80
CA LEU A 154 -9.45 8.85 24.89
C LEU A 154 -9.12 7.43 24.41
N GLY A 155 -7.86 7.00 24.52
CA GLY A 155 -7.41 5.69 24.04
C GLY A 155 -7.23 5.71 22.53
N LEU A 156 -6.49 6.68 22.01
CA LEU A 156 -6.34 6.92 20.56
C LEU A 156 -5.85 5.67 19.81
N ALA A 157 -4.88 4.95 20.39
CA ALA A 157 -4.38 3.70 19.81
C ALA A 157 -5.46 2.61 19.74
N ALA A 158 -6.33 2.52 20.75
CA ALA A 158 -7.45 1.57 20.76
C ALA A 158 -8.51 1.95 19.74
N MET A 159 -8.89 3.24 19.69
CA MET A 159 -9.84 3.79 18.73
C MET A 159 -9.39 3.57 17.27
N ALA A 160 -8.09 3.64 17.02
CA ALA A 160 -7.50 3.45 15.68
C ALA A 160 -7.64 2.03 15.12
N ILE A 161 -7.88 1.02 15.97
CA ILE A 161 -7.97 -0.39 15.54
C ILE A 161 -9.23 -1.09 16.01
N GLU A 162 -10.13 -0.38 16.70
CA GLU A 162 -11.39 -0.93 17.22
C GLU A 162 -12.25 -1.58 16.12
N ASN A 163 -12.25 -0.97 14.92
CA ASN A 163 -13.04 -1.46 13.78
C ASN A 163 -12.38 -2.61 13.01
N ILE A 164 -11.17 -3.03 13.41
CA ILE A 164 -10.50 -4.18 12.80
C ILE A 164 -11.11 -5.47 13.38
N PRO A 165 -11.65 -6.38 12.54
CA PRO A 165 -12.30 -7.59 13.02
C PRO A 165 -11.40 -8.44 13.93
N ASN A 166 -11.95 -8.94 15.03
CA ASN A 166 -11.24 -9.75 16.04
C ASN A 166 -10.10 -9.03 16.79
N MET A 167 -9.93 -7.72 16.59
CA MET A 167 -9.02 -6.93 17.43
C MET A 167 -9.58 -6.80 18.85
N ASN A 168 -8.71 -6.90 19.86
CA ASN A 168 -9.10 -6.70 21.26
C ASN A 168 -7.96 -6.05 22.04
N GLU A 169 -8.28 -5.51 23.21
CA GLU A 169 -7.36 -4.83 24.11
C GLU A 169 -6.11 -5.67 24.45
N GLY A 170 -6.27 -6.97 24.66
CA GLY A 170 -5.13 -7.84 24.96
C GLY A 170 -4.16 -8.01 23.81
N ILE A 171 -4.66 -8.05 22.58
CA ILE A 171 -3.81 -8.10 21.38
C ILE A 171 -3.17 -6.73 21.17
N LEU A 172 -3.91 -5.63 21.37
CA LEU A 172 -3.36 -4.27 21.28
C LEU A 172 -2.18 -4.07 22.23
N ASP A 173 -2.33 -4.43 23.51
CA ASP A 173 -1.24 -4.35 24.49
C ASP A 173 -0.02 -5.15 24.04
N CYS A 174 -0.23 -6.37 23.50
CA CYS A 174 0.87 -7.19 22.98
C CYS A 174 1.53 -6.59 21.73
N ILE A 175 0.77 -5.86 20.89
CA ILE A 175 1.32 -5.14 19.73
C ILE A 175 2.13 -3.93 20.21
N LEU A 176 1.65 -3.19 21.22
CA LEU A 176 2.38 -2.03 21.75
C LEU A 176 3.69 -2.45 22.44
N ASP A 177 3.67 -3.49 23.29
CA ASP A 177 4.88 -4.08 23.90
C ASP A 177 5.83 -4.67 22.84
N TRP A 178 5.34 -5.04 21.66
CA TRP A 178 6.20 -5.48 20.57
C TRP A 178 6.95 -4.31 19.90
N LEU A 179 6.34 -3.11 19.92
CA LEU A 179 6.79 -1.93 19.20
C LEU A 179 7.66 -0.99 20.04
N ASP A 180 7.39 -0.86 21.33
CA ASP A 180 8.14 0.04 22.20
C ASP A 180 9.52 -0.51 22.58
N SER A 181 10.36 0.36 23.12
CA SER A 181 11.77 0.04 23.36
C SER A 181 12.07 -0.38 24.79
N ASP A 182 11.09 -0.27 25.68
CA ASP A 182 11.26 -0.61 27.09
C ASP A 182 10.98 -2.09 27.33
N GLU A 183 10.82 -2.47 28.60
CA GLU A 183 10.57 -3.86 29.01
C GLU A 183 9.41 -3.89 30.02
N ASP A 184 8.66 -2.78 30.12
CA ASP A 184 7.59 -2.56 31.08
C ASP A 184 6.27 -3.09 30.50
N ARG A 185 6.09 -4.39 30.67
CA ARG A 185 4.88 -5.12 30.23
C ARG A 185 3.57 -4.41 30.60
N ARG A 186 2.72 -4.15 29.59
CA ARG A 186 1.33 -3.65 29.74
C ARG A 186 0.41 -4.66 30.45
N PRO A 187 -0.79 -4.26 30.95
CA PRO A 187 -1.68 -5.14 31.71
C PRO A 187 -1.96 -6.50 31.06
N TYR A 188 -2.15 -6.53 29.74
CA TYR A 188 -2.36 -7.75 28.96
C TYR A 188 -1.24 -8.04 27.96
N GLY A 189 -0.19 -7.23 27.96
CA GLY A 189 0.90 -7.28 27.01
C GLY A 189 1.84 -8.48 27.18
N ALA A 190 2.90 -8.53 26.39
CA ALA A 190 3.88 -9.61 26.37
C ALA A 190 5.25 -9.08 25.96
N GLU A 191 6.26 -9.42 26.77
CA GLU A 191 7.61 -8.88 26.66
C GLU A 191 8.65 -9.97 26.37
N ALA A 192 9.93 -9.61 26.28
CA ALA A 192 11.03 -10.54 26.01
C ALA A 192 11.01 -11.79 26.91
N ALA A 193 10.62 -11.66 28.18
CA ALA A 193 10.50 -12.78 29.11
C ALA A 193 9.39 -13.78 28.73
N ASP A 194 8.28 -13.31 28.17
CA ASP A 194 7.17 -14.14 27.72
C ASP A 194 7.57 -14.94 26.47
N TYR A 195 8.17 -14.27 25.47
CA TYR A 195 8.62 -14.91 24.23
C TYR A 195 9.79 -15.89 24.44
N ALA A 196 10.68 -15.61 25.39
CA ALA A 196 11.74 -16.53 25.78
C ALA A 196 11.23 -17.86 26.38
N GLY A 197 9.99 -17.87 26.90
CA GLY A 197 9.35 -19.05 27.48
C GLY A 197 8.71 -20.01 26.46
N LEU A 198 8.64 -19.63 25.19
CA LEU A 198 8.01 -20.43 24.13
C LEU A 198 8.82 -21.69 23.79
N THR A 199 8.16 -22.67 23.15
CA THR A 199 8.82 -23.91 22.72
C THR A 199 9.97 -23.62 21.74
N ILE A 200 9.78 -22.61 20.89
CA ILE A 200 10.80 -22.02 20.03
C ILE A 200 10.95 -20.58 20.50
N PRO A 201 11.95 -20.27 21.36
CA PRO A 201 12.17 -18.92 21.86
C PRO A 201 12.58 -17.95 20.75
N TYR A 202 12.12 -16.72 20.87
CA TYR A 202 12.57 -15.57 20.09
C TYR A 202 12.45 -14.30 20.93
N GLU A 203 12.98 -13.20 20.44
CA GLU A 203 12.89 -11.89 21.08
C GLU A 203 11.85 -11.03 20.34
N PRO A 204 11.14 -10.16 21.06
CA PRO A 204 10.33 -9.11 20.45
C PRO A 204 11.22 -8.15 19.66
N ARG A 205 10.60 -7.33 18.81
CA ARG A 205 11.32 -6.39 17.96
C ARG A 205 11.90 -5.23 18.76
N ASN A 206 11.14 -4.76 19.75
CA ASN A 206 11.39 -3.57 20.54
C ASN A 206 11.71 -2.34 19.68
N GLY A 207 10.86 -2.14 18.67
CA GLY A 207 10.99 -1.10 17.66
C GLY A 207 9.94 -1.22 16.56
N PRO A 208 9.98 -0.35 15.54
CA PRO A 208 9.03 -0.39 14.44
C PRO A 208 9.12 -1.72 13.68
N MET A 209 7.96 -2.27 13.32
CA MET A 209 7.85 -3.43 12.44
C MET A 209 8.39 -3.08 11.06
N GLU A 210 9.15 -4.01 10.46
CA GLU A 210 9.65 -3.90 9.09
C GLU A 210 8.70 -4.62 8.10
N ASP A 211 8.08 -5.71 8.54
CA ASP A 211 7.11 -6.48 7.77
C ASP A 211 5.84 -6.69 8.60
N ILE A 212 4.68 -6.56 7.96
CA ILE A 212 3.40 -6.76 8.62
C ILE A 212 3.19 -8.22 9.08
N GLU A 213 3.85 -9.20 8.44
CA GLU A 213 3.82 -10.60 8.87
C GLU A 213 4.47 -10.83 10.25
N GLU A 214 5.20 -9.85 10.78
CA GLU A 214 5.69 -9.90 12.17
C GLU A 214 4.56 -9.99 13.18
N LEU A 215 3.35 -9.53 12.84
CA LEU A 215 2.15 -9.72 13.68
C LEU A 215 1.89 -11.19 14.01
N LEU A 216 2.24 -12.14 13.13
CA LEU A 216 2.09 -13.57 13.40
C LEU A 216 3.00 -14.10 14.53
N LYS A 217 3.95 -13.28 15.00
CA LYS A 217 4.79 -13.57 16.18
C LYS A 217 4.28 -12.88 17.45
N VAL A 218 3.35 -11.94 17.33
CA VAL A 218 2.79 -11.24 18.48
C VAL A 218 1.82 -12.18 19.20
N GLN A 219 1.91 -12.20 20.52
CA GLN A 219 1.04 -13.06 21.33
C GLN A 219 -0.45 -12.71 21.10
N GLY A 220 -1.27 -13.74 20.89
CA GLY A 220 -2.71 -13.61 20.67
C GLY A 220 -3.13 -13.43 19.20
N VAL A 221 -2.18 -13.23 18.29
CA VAL A 221 -2.48 -13.16 16.84
C VAL A 221 -2.57 -14.58 16.26
N GLU A 222 -3.72 -14.90 15.69
CA GLU A 222 -3.97 -16.17 15.02
C GLU A 222 -3.88 -16.01 13.48
N PRO A 223 -3.38 -17.03 12.74
CA PRO A 223 -3.32 -16.98 11.28
C PRO A 223 -4.68 -16.68 10.61
N GLU A 224 -5.77 -17.16 11.21
CA GLU A 224 -7.13 -16.88 10.73
C GLU A 224 -7.48 -15.39 10.80
N PHE A 225 -7.02 -14.66 11.82
CA PHE A 225 -7.24 -13.21 11.90
C PHE A 225 -6.38 -12.47 10.87
N PHE A 226 -5.15 -12.93 10.63
CA PHE A 226 -4.22 -12.27 9.73
C PHE A 226 -4.54 -12.46 8.24
N TYR A 227 -4.95 -13.67 7.85
CA TYR A 227 -5.26 -14.01 6.45
C TYR A 227 -6.74 -13.91 6.11
N GLY A 228 -7.64 -14.11 7.09
CA GLY A 228 -9.08 -14.13 6.85
C GLY A 228 -9.52 -15.33 6.01
N GLU A 229 -10.64 -15.16 5.32
CA GLU A 229 -11.30 -16.17 4.48
C GLU A 229 -10.69 -16.31 3.08
N ASP A 230 -9.99 -15.28 2.59
CA ASP A 230 -9.30 -15.28 1.30
C ASP A 230 -8.02 -16.14 1.33
N ALA A 231 -8.22 -17.46 1.45
CA ALA A 231 -7.17 -18.44 1.62
C ALA A 231 -6.18 -18.42 0.46
N ASN A 232 -6.67 -18.12 -0.75
CA ASN A 232 -5.84 -18.05 -1.93
C ASN A 232 -5.32 -16.65 -2.25
N GLN A 233 -5.68 -15.61 -1.49
CA GLN A 233 -5.22 -14.21 -1.60
C GLN A 233 -5.51 -13.55 -2.96
N ASN A 234 -6.67 -13.81 -3.56
CA ASN A 234 -7.08 -13.23 -4.84
C ASN A 234 -8.06 -12.06 -4.72
N GLY A 235 -8.56 -11.76 -3.51
CA GLY A 235 -9.56 -10.73 -3.24
C GLY A 235 -10.96 -11.05 -3.75
N LEU A 236 -11.28 -12.33 -3.95
CA LEU A 236 -12.59 -12.82 -4.42
C LEU A 236 -13.09 -13.90 -3.47
N LEU A 237 -14.40 -13.95 -3.24
CA LEU A 237 -15.03 -15.03 -2.48
C LEU A 237 -15.16 -16.28 -3.36
N ASP A 238 -14.27 -17.26 -3.19
CA ASP A 238 -14.32 -18.53 -3.90
C ASP A 238 -15.14 -19.62 -3.18
N GLU A 239 -15.46 -20.69 -3.92
CA GLU A 239 -16.18 -21.85 -3.37
C GLU A 239 -15.37 -22.49 -2.23
N GLY A 240 -15.93 -22.43 -1.02
CA GLY A 240 -15.33 -22.99 0.20
C GLY A 240 -14.50 -22.00 1.02
N GLU A 241 -14.44 -20.73 0.62
CA GLU A 241 -13.84 -19.64 1.41
C GLU A 241 -14.86 -18.93 2.31
N ASP A 242 -16.16 -19.05 2.02
CA ASP A 242 -17.27 -18.58 2.87
C ASP A 242 -17.46 -19.49 4.09
N ALA A 243 -16.66 -19.28 5.15
CA ALA A 243 -16.61 -20.18 6.31
C ALA A 243 -17.81 -20.00 7.25
N ASN A 244 -18.39 -18.80 7.26
CA ASN A 244 -19.52 -18.44 8.12
C ASN A 244 -20.90 -18.50 7.39
N GLU A 245 -20.90 -18.76 6.07
CA GLU A 245 -22.07 -18.88 5.20
C GLU A 245 -22.89 -17.57 5.09
N ASP A 246 -22.26 -16.40 5.22
CA ASP A 246 -22.92 -15.10 5.08
C ASP A 246 -22.85 -14.50 3.67
N GLY A 247 -22.04 -15.09 2.79
CA GLY A 247 -21.83 -14.63 1.42
C GLY A 247 -20.98 -13.37 1.30
N ILE A 248 -20.25 -13.00 2.35
CA ILE A 248 -19.33 -11.87 2.44
C ILE A 248 -17.91 -12.39 2.58
N LEU A 249 -16.96 -11.80 1.84
CA LEU A 249 -15.54 -12.11 1.98
C LEU A 249 -14.96 -11.41 3.21
N ASN A 250 -14.72 -12.17 4.28
CA ASN A 250 -14.04 -11.62 5.46
C ASN A 250 -12.53 -11.61 5.24
N LEU A 251 -11.97 -10.44 4.98
CA LEU A 251 -10.53 -10.29 4.79
C LEU A 251 -9.78 -10.28 6.12
N GLY A 252 -8.54 -10.75 6.08
CA GLY A 252 -7.66 -10.71 7.24
C GLY A 252 -6.96 -9.37 7.43
N TRP A 253 -6.30 -9.22 8.58
CA TRP A 253 -5.57 -8.02 8.97
C TRP A 253 -4.53 -7.54 7.95
N SER A 254 -3.96 -8.44 7.15
CA SER A 254 -3.07 -8.09 6.04
C SER A 254 -3.69 -7.17 4.97
N SER A 255 -5.03 -7.08 4.93
CA SER A 255 -5.78 -6.15 4.07
C SER A 255 -6.04 -4.79 4.71
N TYR A 256 -5.96 -4.69 6.04
CA TYR A 256 -6.26 -3.48 6.81
C TYR A 256 -5.01 -2.77 7.35
N LEU A 257 -3.95 -3.54 7.60
CA LEU A 257 -2.74 -3.09 8.28
C LEU A 257 -1.51 -3.18 7.38
N THR A 258 -0.55 -2.30 7.64
CA THR A 258 0.77 -2.31 6.99
C THR A 258 1.86 -1.85 7.95
N ALA A 259 3.11 -2.17 7.61
CA ALA A 259 4.30 -1.62 8.25
C ALA A 259 5.09 -0.68 7.30
N SER A 260 4.60 -0.47 6.07
CA SER A 260 5.40 0.11 4.98
C SER A 260 4.75 1.30 4.28
N SER A 261 3.68 1.91 4.81
CA SER A 261 3.08 3.08 4.16
C SER A 261 3.97 4.32 4.27
N ARG A 262 4.31 4.88 3.11
CA ARG A 262 5.22 6.03 2.97
C ARG A 262 4.83 6.90 1.79
N GLU A 263 5.11 8.18 1.94
CA GLU A 263 4.99 9.20 0.92
C GLU A 263 6.32 9.92 0.76
N LYS A 264 6.67 10.23 -0.48
CA LYS A 264 7.87 10.98 -0.86
C LYS A 264 7.78 12.41 -0.33
N ASN A 265 8.83 12.85 0.37
CA ASN A 265 8.92 14.23 0.88
C ASN A 265 9.90 15.10 0.07
N THR A 266 10.00 14.85 -1.24
CA THR A 266 10.80 15.64 -2.18
C THR A 266 9.90 16.31 -3.23
N THR A 267 10.39 17.38 -3.85
CA THR A 267 9.76 17.95 -5.04
C THR A 267 9.89 16.99 -6.23
N PRO A 268 9.13 17.21 -7.33
CA PRO A 268 9.28 16.43 -8.55
C PRO A 268 10.65 16.55 -9.22
N GLU A 269 11.39 17.62 -8.93
CA GLU A 269 12.77 17.80 -9.36
C GLU A 269 13.77 16.97 -8.52
N GLY A 270 13.30 16.41 -7.40
CA GLY A 270 14.08 15.61 -6.46
C GLY A 270 14.74 16.43 -5.33
N ASP A 271 14.39 17.71 -5.20
CA ASP A 271 14.89 18.59 -4.14
C ASP A 271 14.07 18.44 -2.85
N GLU A 272 14.61 18.87 -1.71
CA GLU A 272 13.88 18.91 -0.44
C GLU A 272 12.71 19.89 -0.51
N LYS A 273 11.53 19.50 0.01
CA LYS A 273 10.39 20.41 0.14
C LYS A 273 10.67 21.50 1.18
N ILE A 274 10.02 22.65 1.05
CA ILE A 274 10.13 23.74 2.02
C ILE A 274 9.35 23.34 3.28
N ASN A 275 10.06 23.08 4.37
CA ASN A 275 9.43 22.84 5.66
C ASN A 275 8.90 24.16 6.26
N ILE A 276 7.58 24.32 6.29
CA ILE A 276 6.92 25.52 6.84
C ILE A 276 7.05 25.65 8.37
N ASN A 277 7.57 24.60 9.01
CA ASN A 277 7.85 24.57 10.44
C ASN A 277 9.32 24.79 10.80
N MET A 278 10.21 25.02 9.81
CA MET A 278 11.63 25.16 10.08
C MET A 278 11.96 26.38 10.96
N GLY A 279 13.04 26.30 11.74
CA GLY A 279 13.36 27.32 12.75
C GLY A 279 13.98 28.61 12.19
N GLU A 280 14.55 28.58 10.98
CA GLU A 280 15.20 29.73 10.35
C GLU A 280 14.12 30.56 9.60
N MET A 281 13.59 31.59 10.26
CA MET A 281 12.46 32.39 9.75
C MET A 281 12.80 33.23 8.50
N THR A 282 14.06 33.64 8.30
CA THR A 282 14.47 34.41 7.12
C THR A 282 14.57 33.55 5.87
N ALA A 283 15.20 32.39 5.99
CA ALA A 283 15.25 31.38 4.95
C ALA A 283 13.84 30.89 4.65
N LEU A 284 12.95 30.80 5.65
CA LEU A 284 11.55 30.40 5.44
C LEU A 284 10.82 31.44 4.60
N TYR A 285 10.96 32.71 4.98
CA TYR A 285 10.39 33.79 4.20
C TYR A 285 10.92 33.78 2.76
N ASP A 286 12.25 33.77 2.58
CA ASP A 286 12.89 33.89 1.28
C ASP A 286 12.59 32.67 0.37
N ALA A 287 12.51 31.46 0.94
CA ALA A 287 12.16 30.25 0.21
C ALA A 287 10.68 30.24 -0.23
N VAL A 288 9.76 30.58 0.68
CA VAL A 288 8.34 30.66 0.34
C VAL A 288 8.07 31.81 -0.64
N GLU A 289 8.73 32.96 -0.49
CA GLU A 289 8.57 34.09 -1.41
C GLU A 289 8.99 33.72 -2.83
N ALA A 290 10.09 32.98 -2.97
CA ALA A 290 10.57 32.53 -4.28
C ALA A 290 9.56 31.61 -4.99
N GLN A 291 8.81 30.79 -4.25
CA GLN A 291 7.88 29.81 -4.82
C GLN A 291 6.44 30.33 -4.93
N PHE A 292 5.92 30.96 -3.88
CA PHE A 292 4.51 31.35 -3.72
C PHE A 292 4.28 32.87 -3.60
N GLY A 293 5.35 33.66 -3.61
CA GLY A 293 5.28 35.12 -3.51
C GLY A 293 5.23 35.67 -2.08
N ALA A 294 5.34 36.99 -1.98
CA ALA A 294 5.53 37.69 -0.70
C ALA A 294 4.33 37.55 0.26
N ASP A 295 3.10 37.50 -0.26
CA ASP A 295 1.88 37.39 0.56
C ASP A 295 1.85 36.04 1.31
N ALA A 296 2.19 34.94 0.63
CA ALA A 296 2.30 33.61 1.23
C ALA A 296 3.41 33.55 2.29
N ALA A 297 4.59 34.09 1.96
CA ALA A 297 5.72 34.14 2.88
C ALA A 297 5.40 34.95 4.14
N SER A 298 4.76 36.11 3.98
CA SER A 298 4.32 36.94 5.09
C SER A 298 3.29 36.24 5.97
N PHE A 299 2.27 35.59 5.39
CA PHE A 299 1.28 34.86 6.16
C PHE A 299 1.90 33.70 6.96
N ILE A 300 2.71 32.85 6.33
CA ILE A 300 3.33 31.69 6.99
C ILE A 300 4.19 32.12 8.18
N VAL A 301 5.05 33.13 7.98
CA VAL A 301 5.92 33.59 9.06
C VAL A 301 5.14 34.34 10.15
N ALA A 302 4.14 35.13 9.79
CA ALA A 302 3.24 35.77 10.76
C ALA A 302 2.47 34.73 11.60
N TYR A 303 1.99 33.65 10.98
CA TYR A 303 1.32 32.54 11.65
C TYR A 303 2.25 31.90 12.67
N ARG A 304 3.50 31.61 12.30
CA ARG A 304 4.50 31.02 13.21
C ARG A 304 4.77 31.90 14.46
N LEU A 305 4.60 33.21 14.34
CA LEU A 305 4.81 34.17 15.43
C LEU A 305 3.57 34.38 16.33
N ALA A 306 2.36 34.38 15.77
CA ALA A 306 1.15 34.80 16.50
C ALA A 306 -0.02 33.82 16.42
N GLY A 307 0.06 32.80 15.57
CA GLY A 307 -1.01 31.84 15.34
C GLY A 307 -2.24 32.48 14.69
N THR A 308 -3.31 31.69 14.62
CA THR A 308 -4.67 32.05 14.21
C THR A 308 -5.63 31.63 15.32
N GLU A 309 -6.94 31.84 15.12
CA GLU A 309 -7.99 31.37 16.04
C GLU A 309 -8.01 29.85 16.26
N TYR A 310 -7.44 29.09 15.33
CA TYR A 310 -7.37 27.62 15.34
C TYR A 310 -5.94 27.08 15.56
N ALA A 311 -4.97 27.97 15.76
CA ALA A 311 -3.58 27.56 15.96
C ALA A 311 -3.34 27.09 17.40
N GLU A 312 -2.65 25.97 17.54
CA GLU A 312 -2.14 25.51 18.82
C GLU A 312 -0.68 25.92 19.01
N GLN A 313 -0.28 26.16 20.26
CA GLN A 313 1.12 26.41 20.59
C GLN A 313 1.90 25.11 20.45
N GLY A 314 2.89 25.10 19.57
CA GLY A 314 3.79 23.96 19.42
C GLY A 314 5.07 24.12 20.25
N ILE A 315 6.03 23.21 20.05
CA ILE A 315 7.33 23.31 20.70
C ILE A 315 8.11 24.50 20.10
N PRO A 316 8.58 25.47 20.90
CA PRO A 316 9.34 26.60 20.37
C PRO A 316 10.58 26.14 19.60
N SER A 317 10.78 26.65 18.38
CA SER A 317 11.97 26.34 17.60
C SER A 317 13.23 26.85 18.31
N SER A 318 14.31 26.07 18.32
CA SER A 318 15.60 26.59 18.79
C SER A 318 16.12 27.64 17.81
N PRO A 319 16.51 28.86 18.26
CA PRO A 319 16.96 29.90 17.36
C PRO A 319 18.30 29.54 16.72
N SER A 320 18.40 29.70 15.40
CA SER A 320 19.63 29.53 14.63
C SER A 320 20.10 30.88 14.08
N GLY A 321 21.28 31.34 14.51
CA GLY A 321 22.06 32.39 13.82
C GLY A 321 21.98 33.82 14.36
N ILE A 322 23.01 34.62 14.06
CA ILE A 322 23.26 35.98 14.55
C ILE A 322 22.37 37.02 13.86
N GLN A 323 21.83 37.93 14.67
CA GLN A 323 20.86 38.98 14.35
C GLN A 323 21.46 40.23 13.69
N ASP A 324 21.50 40.32 12.36
CA ASP A 324 21.67 41.60 11.66
C ASP A 324 20.59 41.78 10.58
N GLN A 325 19.71 42.78 10.78
CA GLN A 325 18.53 43.18 9.99
C GLN A 325 17.70 42.04 9.38
N ILE A 326 16.87 41.45 10.23
CA ILE A 326 16.05 40.27 9.97
C ILE A 326 14.55 40.65 9.95
N SER A 327 14.17 41.67 9.19
CA SER A 327 12.75 41.94 8.93
C SER A 327 12.39 41.73 7.47
N ARG A 328 11.18 41.23 7.24
CA ARG A 328 10.58 41.03 5.92
C ARG A 328 9.14 41.50 5.98
N ASN A 329 8.74 42.33 5.02
CA ASN A 329 7.41 42.93 4.96
C ASN A 329 6.91 43.48 6.33
N GLU A 330 7.76 44.29 6.98
CA GLU A 330 7.52 44.88 8.31
C GLU A 330 7.48 43.91 9.51
N ILE A 331 7.53 42.59 9.30
CA ILE A 331 7.57 41.58 10.37
C ILE A 331 8.99 41.46 10.94
N ASP A 332 9.13 41.53 12.26
CA ASP A 332 10.40 41.28 12.96
C ASP A 332 10.64 39.77 13.12
N LEU A 333 11.54 39.20 12.32
CA LEU A 333 11.82 37.76 12.32
C LEU A 333 12.93 37.36 13.30
N THR A 334 13.39 38.29 14.16
CA THR A 334 14.32 37.95 15.26
C THR A 334 13.64 37.20 16.40
N ILE A 335 12.31 37.14 16.36
CA ILE A 335 11.47 36.57 17.40
C ILE A 335 11.42 35.04 17.24
N ILE A 336 11.47 34.33 18.37
CA ILE A 336 11.32 32.88 18.39
C ILE A 336 9.86 32.54 18.06
N PRO A 337 9.60 31.76 17.00
CA PRO A 337 8.25 31.32 16.67
C PRO A 337 7.72 30.38 17.75
N THR A 338 6.44 30.56 18.12
CA THR A 338 5.76 29.79 19.18
C THR A 338 4.67 28.88 18.66
N TYR A 339 4.21 29.10 17.43
CA TYR A 339 3.16 28.31 16.79
C TYR A 339 3.75 27.44 15.70
N GLN A 340 3.13 26.28 15.48
CA GLN A 340 3.49 25.36 14.41
C GLN A 340 2.25 24.96 13.61
N PHE A 341 2.46 24.60 12.35
CA PHE A 341 1.43 24.00 11.51
C PHE A 341 1.37 22.50 11.81
N LYS A 342 0.16 21.98 12.06
CA LYS A 342 -0.06 20.53 12.22
C LYS A 342 -0.08 19.84 10.86
N SER A 343 -0.70 20.49 9.89
CA SER A 343 -0.78 20.02 8.51
C SER A 343 -0.76 21.21 7.54
N LEU A 344 -0.59 20.92 6.25
CA LEU A 344 -0.66 21.94 5.20
C LEU A 344 -2.07 22.57 5.09
N TYR A 345 -3.12 21.88 5.56
CA TYR A 345 -4.50 22.39 5.48
C TYR A 345 -4.79 23.55 6.45
N ASP A 346 -3.90 23.78 7.43
CA ASP A 346 -3.93 24.96 8.29
C ASP A 346 -3.69 26.27 7.49
N LEU A 347 -3.09 26.16 6.29
CA LEU A 347 -2.89 27.26 5.37
C LEU A 347 -4.18 27.71 4.68
N ILE A 348 -5.25 26.91 4.67
CA ILE A 348 -6.51 27.28 4.01
C ILE A 348 -7.20 28.37 4.83
N GLY A 349 -7.34 29.57 4.28
CA GLY A 349 -7.99 30.70 4.96
C GLY A 349 -7.29 31.12 6.26
N GLY A 350 -8.00 31.85 7.10
CA GLY A 350 -7.48 32.36 8.37
C GLY A 350 -6.77 33.71 8.29
N GLU A 351 -6.65 34.33 9.46
CA GLU A 351 -6.09 35.66 9.66
C GLU A 351 -5.18 35.64 10.90
N THR A 352 -3.98 36.20 10.78
CA THR A 352 -3.00 36.27 11.87
C THR A 352 -2.58 37.71 12.13
N ASN A 353 -2.38 38.05 13.40
CA ASN A 353 -2.10 39.41 13.87
C ASN A 353 -0.82 39.43 14.73
N PRO A 354 0.38 39.47 14.12
CA PRO A 354 1.64 39.49 14.84
C PRO A 354 1.81 40.78 15.66
N THR A 355 2.01 40.62 16.97
CA THR A 355 2.08 41.72 17.95
C THR A 355 3.36 42.57 17.92
N LYS A 356 4.32 42.25 17.05
CA LYS A 356 5.64 42.90 17.01
C LYS A 356 6.08 43.18 15.57
N MET A 357 5.55 44.28 15.05
CA MET A 357 5.95 44.81 13.76
C MET A 357 7.01 45.90 13.89
N THR A 358 7.84 46.03 12.86
CA THR A 358 8.89 47.04 12.76
C THR A 358 8.30 48.47 12.73
N SER A 359 7.07 48.61 12.23
CA SER A 359 6.30 49.86 12.20
C SER A 359 5.63 50.22 13.54
N GLY A 360 5.50 49.25 14.45
CA GLY A 360 4.89 49.43 15.78
C GLY A 360 3.36 49.52 15.79
N ALA A 361 2.69 49.27 14.66
CA ALA A 361 1.25 49.09 14.56
C ALA A 361 0.93 47.62 14.30
N ASP A 362 -0.19 47.12 14.81
CA ASP A 362 -0.66 45.77 14.48
C ASP A 362 -1.17 45.77 13.03
N GLU A 363 -0.61 44.89 12.20
CA GLU A 363 -1.08 44.59 10.84
C GLU A 363 -1.55 43.14 10.79
N SER A 364 -2.63 42.95 10.05
CA SER A 364 -3.23 41.65 9.83
C SER A 364 -2.72 41.05 8.54
N PHE A 365 -2.38 39.76 8.58
CA PHE A 365 -2.03 38.97 7.42
C PHE A 365 -3.09 37.89 7.20
N THR A 366 -3.68 37.87 6.02
CA THR A 366 -4.67 36.85 5.60
C THR A 366 -3.98 35.80 4.75
N SER A 367 -4.41 34.55 4.86
CA SER A 367 -3.91 33.51 3.97
C SER A 367 -4.21 33.84 2.50
N PRO A 368 -3.24 33.64 1.58
CA PRO A 368 -3.50 33.77 0.14
C PRO A 368 -4.32 32.61 -0.42
N TRP A 369 -4.46 31.49 0.31
CA TRP A 369 -5.18 30.30 -0.11
C TRP A 369 -6.62 30.32 0.38
N ALA A 370 -7.53 30.76 -0.48
CA ALA A 370 -8.94 30.89 -0.13
C ALA A 370 -9.68 29.54 -0.23
N GLU A 371 -10.66 29.33 0.67
CA GLU A 371 -11.52 28.13 0.73
C GLU A 371 -12.13 27.74 -0.62
N GLY A 372 -12.56 28.74 -1.42
CA GLY A 372 -13.22 28.50 -2.71
C GLY A 372 -12.30 28.03 -3.85
N ASN A 373 -10.98 28.00 -3.67
CA ASN A 373 -10.01 27.69 -4.73
C ASN A 373 -9.04 26.55 -4.37
N VAL A 374 -9.27 25.86 -3.25
CA VAL A 374 -8.37 24.82 -2.71
C VAL A 374 -8.04 23.71 -3.71
N LEU A 375 -8.99 23.30 -4.58
CA LEU A 375 -8.76 22.25 -5.58
C LEU A 375 -7.74 22.65 -6.66
N ASN A 376 -7.53 23.94 -6.89
CA ASN A 376 -6.55 24.43 -7.85
C ASN A 376 -5.22 24.74 -7.17
N ASP A 377 -5.26 25.26 -5.94
CA ASP A 377 -4.05 25.74 -5.27
C ASP A 377 -3.28 24.61 -4.56
N PHE A 378 -3.99 23.68 -3.91
CA PHE A 378 -3.35 22.68 -3.05
C PHE A 378 -2.48 21.64 -3.76
N PRO A 379 -2.75 21.23 -5.01
CA PRO A 379 -1.79 20.40 -5.74
C PRO A 379 -0.38 21.03 -5.79
N GLU A 380 -0.29 22.35 -5.95
CA GLU A 380 1.00 23.05 -5.95
C GLU A 380 1.56 23.22 -4.52
N VAL A 381 0.70 23.49 -3.53
CA VAL A 381 1.10 23.58 -2.11
C VAL A 381 1.71 22.26 -1.63
N GLU A 382 1.03 21.12 -1.81
CA GLU A 382 1.51 19.81 -1.37
C GLU A 382 2.74 19.34 -2.16
N LYS A 383 2.91 19.83 -3.39
CA LYS A 383 4.08 19.54 -4.23
C LYS A 383 5.37 20.16 -3.68
N TYR A 384 5.32 21.37 -3.10
CA TYR A 384 6.52 22.10 -2.69
C TYR A 384 6.66 22.36 -1.19
N LEU A 385 5.58 22.29 -0.42
CA LEU A 385 5.61 22.53 1.03
C LEU A 385 5.49 21.22 1.82
N THR A 386 6.03 21.22 3.02
CA THR A 386 5.91 20.11 3.99
C THR A 386 5.93 20.66 5.42
N VAL A 387 5.56 19.83 6.39
CA VAL A 387 5.58 20.16 7.83
C VAL A 387 6.72 19.46 8.59
N THR A 388 7.47 18.59 7.92
CA THR A 388 8.58 17.79 8.48
C THR A 388 9.82 17.81 7.58
N ASP A 389 11.00 17.67 8.19
CA ASP A 389 12.28 17.49 7.50
C ASP A 389 12.61 16.00 7.23
N ASP A 390 11.70 15.08 7.60
CA ASP A 390 11.89 13.65 7.36
C ASP A 390 11.99 13.34 5.86
N ALA A 391 12.80 12.34 5.49
CA ALA A 391 12.97 11.96 4.08
C ALA A 391 11.67 11.47 3.42
N PHE A 392 10.74 10.96 4.23
CA PHE A 392 9.43 10.49 3.80
C PHE A 392 8.41 10.80 4.91
N VAL A 393 7.14 10.93 4.51
CA VAL A 393 6.02 11.03 5.45
C VAL A 393 5.42 9.63 5.62
N GLU A 394 5.35 9.14 6.85
CA GLU A 394 4.85 7.81 7.17
C GLU A 394 3.45 7.84 7.77
N GLY A 395 2.64 6.83 7.45
CA GLY A 395 1.43 6.51 8.22
C GLY A 395 0.16 7.33 7.92
N ARG A 396 0.18 8.30 7.00
CA ARG A 396 -1.06 8.92 6.53
C ARG A 396 -1.87 7.97 5.66
N VAL A 397 -3.19 8.02 5.78
CA VAL A 397 -4.12 7.12 5.12
C VAL A 397 -4.65 7.74 3.83
N ASN A 398 -4.58 6.98 2.73
CA ASN A 398 -5.07 7.37 1.42
C ASN A 398 -6.60 7.27 1.36
N ILE A 399 -7.28 8.40 1.42
CA ILE A 399 -8.75 8.48 1.45
C ILE A 399 -9.43 8.12 0.12
N ASN A 400 -8.67 7.99 -0.97
CA ASN A 400 -9.19 7.57 -2.27
C ASN A 400 -9.20 6.04 -2.41
N MET A 401 -8.41 5.31 -1.62
CA MET A 401 -8.23 3.85 -1.76
C MET A 401 -8.50 3.05 -0.46
N ALA A 402 -8.44 3.68 0.72
CA ALA A 402 -8.56 2.97 1.99
C ALA A 402 -9.93 2.35 2.22
N ARG A 403 -9.99 1.16 2.82
CA ARG A 403 -11.25 0.49 3.14
C ARG A 403 -12.05 1.21 4.23
N LEU A 404 -13.33 0.84 4.38
CA LEU A 404 -14.21 1.41 5.39
C LEU A 404 -13.61 1.28 6.80
N GLU A 405 -13.15 0.09 7.17
CA GLU A 405 -12.60 -0.20 8.50
C GLU A 405 -11.37 0.67 8.82
N VAL A 406 -10.54 0.97 7.81
CA VAL A 406 -9.38 1.87 7.93
C VAL A 406 -9.80 3.34 7.95
N MET A 407 -10.83 3.71 7.21
CA MET A 407 -11.39 5.07 7.24
C MET A 407 -12.11 5.35 8.57
N GLU A 408 -12.75 4.35 9.16
CA GLU A 408 -13.43 4.47 10.45
C GLU A 408 -12.42 4.73 11.58
N ALA A 409 -11.22 4.13 11.51
CA ALA A 409 -10.12 4.47 12.41
C ALA A 409 -9.80 5.97 12.41
N LEU A 410 -9.74 6.59 11.22
CA LEU A 410 -9.50 8.03 11.09
C LEU A 410 -10.65 8.85 11.68
N THR A 411 -11.90 8.43 11.44
CA THR A 411 -13.06 9.14 11.99
C THR A 411 -13.09 9.03 13.52
N SER A 412 -12.70 7.89 14.09
CA SER A 412 -12.59 7.74 15.54
C SER A 412 -11.52 8.68 16.11
N ILE A 413 -10.31 8.73 15.53
CA ILE A 413 -9.24 9.64 15.98
C ILE A 413 -9.65 11.11 15.85
N GLY A 414 -10.39 11.46 14.79
CA GLY A 414 -10.86 12.81 14.54
C GLY A 414 -12.17 13.19 15.27
N GLU A 415 -12.71 12.30 16.11
CA GLU A 415 -14.03 12.45 16.75
C GLU A 415 -15.18 12.74 15.76
N LEU A 416 -15.11 12.17 14.57
CA LEU A 416 -16.08 12.36 13.49
C LEU A 416 -17.19 11.31 13.50
N ASP A 417 -18.33 11.68 12.93
CA ASP A 417 -19.43 10.73 12.69
C ASP A 417 -18.98 9.67 11.65
N ILE A 418 -19.21 8.39 11.97
CA ILE A 418 -18.89 7.23 11.12
C ILE A 418 -19.45 7.38 9.70
N SER A 419 -20.59 8.05 9.54
CA SER A 419 -21.20 8.31 8.23
C SER A 419 -20.33 9.14 7.30
N VAL A 420 -19.32 9.87 7.80
CA VAL A 420 -18.33 10.58 6.97
C VAL A 420 -17.49 9.58 6.17
N ALA A 421 -17.03 8.49 6.80
CA ALA A 421 -16.25 7.45 6.13
C ALA A 421 -17.07 6.80 4.99
N GLU A 422 -18.34 6.49 5.27
CA GLU A 422 -19.28 5.95 4.26
C GLU A 422 -19.50 6.94 3.10
N GLN A 423 -19.67 8.23 3.39
CA GLN A 423 -19.86 9.26 2.36
C GLN A 423 -18.63 9.41 1.46
N ILE A 424 -17.42 9.37 2.03
CA ILE A 424 -16.17 9.41 1.26
C ILE A 424 -16.10 8.20 0.32
N ILE A 425 -16.38 7.00 0.81
CA ILE A 425 -16.36 5.77 0.01
C ILE A 425 -17.41 5.82 -1.11
N LEU A 426 -18.64 6.23 -0.80
CA LEU A 426 -19.70 6.39 -1.78
C LEU A 426 -19.38 7.42 -2.85
N ALA A 427 -18.57 8.43 -2.52
CA ALA A 427 -18.13 9.45 -3.46
C ALA A 427 -17.01 8.95 -4.40
N ARG A 428 -16.33 7.82 -4.13
CA ARG A 428 -15.22 7.31 -4.97
C ARG A 428 -15.74 6.79 -6.32
N PRO A 429 -14.93 6.92 -7.39
CA PRO A 429 -15.34 6.43 -8.70
C PRO A 429 -15.44 4.90 -8.70
N PRO A 430 -16.49 4.30 -9.29
CA PRO A 430 -16.59 2.86 -9.43
C PRO A 430 -15.51 2.34 -10.41
N ALA A 431 -14.92 1.18 -10.14
CA ALA A 431 -13.91 0.58 -11.00
C ALA A 431 -14.43 0.20 -12.41
N ALA A 432 -15.74 0.12 -12.61
CA ALA A 432 -16.31 -0.24 -13.91
C ALA A 432 -16.23 0.88 -14.97
N ASP A 433 -16.02 2.15 -14.60
CA ASP A 433 -16.04 3.30 -15.52
C ASP A 433 -14.66 3.98 -15.63
N GLN A 434 -13.75 3.33 -16.36
CA GLN A 434 -12.32 3.71 -16.49
C GLN A 434 -12.10 5.17 -16.95
N ALA A 435 -12.91 5.67 -17.89
CA ALA A 435 -12.74 7.03 -18.40
C ALA A 435 -13.21 8.08 -17.39
N SER A 436 -14.24 7.76 -16.61
CA SER A 436 -14.71 8.60 -15.50
C SER A 436 -13.72 8.57 -14.33
N SER A 437 -13.19 7.39 -13.98
CA SER A 437 -12.27 7.23 -12.85
C SER A 437 -11.00 8.07 -13.01
N ALA A 438 -10.34 8.04 -14.18
CA ALA A 438 -9.12 8.81 -14.41
C ALA A 438 -9.35 10.33 -14.24
N ASN A 439 -10.46 10.87 -14.77
CA ASN A 439 -10.79 12.29 -14.65
C ASN A 439 -11.16 12.70 -13.22
N VAL A 440 -11.85 11.82 -12.48
CA VAL A 440 -12.19 12.06 -11.07
C VAL A 440 -10.91 12.04 -10.22
N MET A 441 -10.06 11.04 -10.41
CA MET A 441 -8.79 10.91 -9.68
C MET A 441 -7.86 12.12 -9.94
N ALA A 442 -7.79 12.60 -11.17
CA ALA A 442 -7.02 13.79 -11.52
C ALA A 442 -7.54 15.09 -10.83
N ARG A 443 -8.81 15.13 -10.42
CA ARG A 443 -9.38 16.28 -9.68
C ARG A 443 -9.32 16.11 -8.16
N ARG A 444 -8.97 14.91 -7.69
CA ARG A 444 -8.89 14.51 -6.28
C ARG A 444 -7.44 14.20 -5.89
N GLU A 445 -6.53 15.02 -6.41
CA GLU A 445 -5.09 14.90 -6.23
C GLU A 445 -4.66 15.18 -4.80
N THR A 446 -5.39 16.04 -4.07
CA THR A 446 -5.17 16.38 -2.66
C THR A 446 -6.39 16.07 -1.80
N ALA A 447 -6.24 15.90 -0.49
CA ALA A 447 -7.38 15.61 0.38
C ALA A 447 -8.37 16.78 0.50
N CYS A 448 -8.06 17.96 -0.05
CA CYS A 448 -9.00 19.09 -0.10
C CYS A 448 -10.32 18.78 -0.82
N TRP A 449 -10.38 17.71 -1.63
CA TRP A 449 -11.59 17.37 -2.35
C TRP A 449 -12.77 17.02 -1.44
N VAL A 450 -12.53 16.41 -0.27
CA VAL A 450 -13.64 16.07 0.66
C VAL A 450 -14.27 17.33 1.26
N PHE A 451 -13.47 18.39 1.47
CA PHE A 451 -13.98 19.69 1.88
C PHE A 451 -14.65 20.43 0.72
N ALA A 452 -14.02 20.46 -0.45
CA ALA A 452 -14.54 21.18 -1.63
C ALA A 452 -15.88 20.59 -2.14
N GLU A 453 -16.09 19.29 -1.97
CA GLU A 453 -17.36 18.62 -2.29
C GLU A 453 -18.40 18.69 -1.15
N GLY A 454 -18.04 19.27 -0.01
CA GLY A 454 -18.93 19.50 1.13
C GLY A 454 -19.25 18.26 1.98
N ILE A 455 -18.36 17.25 1.96
CA ILE A 455 -18.47 16.05 2.80
C ILE A 455 -18.08 16.38 4.25
N ILE A 456 -17.04 17.20 4.41
CA ILE A 456 -16.57 17.71 5.70
C ILE A 456 -16.43 19.22 5.67
N ASP A 457 -16.42 19.85 6.84
CA ASP A 457 -16.06 21.28 6.97
C ASP A 457 -14.55 21.48 7.13
N LEU A 458 -14.12 22.74 7.12
CA LEU A 458 -12.70 23.10 7.17
C LEU A 458 -12.07 22.79 8.54
N GLU A 459 -12.83 22.94 9.62
CA GLU A 459 -12.37 22.62 10.97
C GLU A 459 -12.04 21.13 11.06
N THR A 460 -12.96 20.28 10.59
CA THR A 460 -12.76 18.84 10.46
C THR A 460 -11.53 18.51 9.62
N LEU A 461 -11.40 19.13 8.43
CA LEU A 461 -10.25 18.88 7.54
C LEU A 461 -8.91 19.17 8.24
N ARG A 462 -8.82 20.23 9.04
CA ARG A 462 -7.60 20.55 9.80
C ARG A 462 -7.31 19.53 10.90
N THR A 463 -8.36 19.04 11.57
CA THR A 463 -8.23 18.01 12.62
C THR A 463 -7.69 16.70 12.07
N ILE A 464 -8.26 16.18 10.98
CA ILE A 464 -7.82 14.90 10.40
C ILE A 464 -6.65 15.04 9.41
N GLY A 465 -6.32 16.27 9.02
CA GLY A 465 -5.28 16.63 8.06
C GLY A 465 -3.93 15.92 8.25
N PRO A 466 -3.39 15.82 9.49
CA PRO A 466 -2.15 15.11 9.76
C PRO A 466 -2.18 13.62 9.43
N TYR A 467 -3.37 13.01 9.42
CA TYR A 467 -3.55 11.56 9.27
C TYR A 467 -4.02 11.14 7.88
N ILE A 468 -4.36 12.08 7.00
CA ILE A 468 -4.92 11.78 5.67
C ILE A 468 -4.03 12.23 4.53
N THR A 469 -4.13 11.50 3.43
CA THR A 469 -3.52 11.81 2.14
C THR A 469 -4.39 11.28 1.00
N THR A 470 -4.03 11.64 -0.22
CA THR A 470 -4.53 11.07 -1.48
C THR A 470 -3.39 10.39 -2.26
N GLY A 471 -2.15 10.52 -1.77
CA GLY A 471 -0.93 9.94 -2.32
C GLY A 471 -0.51 8.62 -1.65
N GLY A 472 0.78 8.33 -1.69
CA GLY A 472 1.36 7.07 -1.22
C GLY A 472 2.28 6.49 -2.29
N ASP A 473 3.55 6.31 -1.95
CA ASP A 473 4.62 5.97 -2.89
C ASP A 473 5.16 4.55 -2.69
N VAL A 474 4.56 3.79 -1.78
CA VAL A 474 4.75 2.35 -1.66
C VAL A 474 3.53 1.65 -2.26
N TYR A 475 3.75 0.93 -3.35
CA TYR A 475 2.72 0.31 -4.18
C TYR A 475 2.68 -1.20 -3.98
N THR A 476 1.48 -1.77 -3.99
CA THR A 476 1.27 -3.22 -3.97
C THR A 476 0.27 -3.68 -5.03
N PHE A 477 0.54 -4.87 -5.59
CA PHE A 477 -0.29 -5.48 -6.62
C PHE A 477 0.03 -6.97 -6.80
N SER A 478 -0.86 -7.67 -7.50
CA SER A 478 -0.64 -9.04 -7.97
C SER A 478 -0.33 -9.04 -9.46
N ALA A 479 0.87 -9.47 -9.83
CA ALA A 479 1.27 -9.72 -11.21
C ALA A 479 0.91 -11.17 -11.60
N VAL A 480 0.10 -11.32 -12.64
CA VAL A 480 -0.43 -12.61 -13.07
C VAL A 480 -0.01 -12.90 -14.50
N GLY A 481 0.86 -13.89 -14.67
CA GLY A 481 1.25 -14.42 -15.98
C GLY A 481 0.46 -15.67 -16.32
N HIS A 482 -0.19 -15.73 -17.48
CA HIS A 482 -1.06 -16.86 -17.82
C HIS A 482 -1.18 -17.10 -19.33
N TYR A 483 -1.68 -18.29 -19.66
CA TYR A 483 -2.15 -18.60 -21.01
C TYR A 483 -3.66 -18.36 -21.12
N ASP A 484 -4.14 -18.04 -22.32
CA ASP A 484 -5.57 -17.83 -22.58
C ASP A 484 -6.39 -19.11 -22.38
N GLN A 485 -5.78 -20.28 -22.66
CA GLN A 485 -6.42 -21.58 -22.45
C GLN A 485 -5.48 -22.67 -21.94
N GLY A 486 -5.77 -23.20 -20.75
CA GLY A 486 -4.99 -24.28 -20.14
C GLY A 486 -3.52 -23.92 -19.88
N GLY A 487 -2.74 -24.87 -19.35
CA GLY A 487 -1.34 -24.60 -18.97
C GLY A 487 -1.19 -23.89 -17.62
N PRO A 488 0.07 -23.62 -17.23
CA PRO A 488 0.39 -23.02 -15.93
C PRO A 488 0.01 -21.54 -15.89
N SER A 489 -0.10 -21.03 -14.68
CA SER A 489 -0.24 -19.61 -14.35
C SER A 489 0.74 -19.29 -13.24
N THR A 490 1.31 -18.11 -13.25
CA THR A 490 2.16 -17.62 -12.17
C THR A 490 1.51 -16.39 -11.53
N ARG A 491 1.42 -16.38 -10.20
CA ARG A 491 0.94 -15.24 -9.42
C ARG A 491 2.06 -14.75 -8.51
N LEU A 492 2.47 -13.51 -8.71
CA LEU A 492 3.47 -12.84 -7.89
C LEU A 492 2.81 -11.66 -7.18
N HIS A 493 2.83 -11.65 -5.85
CA HIS A 493 2.43 -10.47 -5.08
C HIS A 493 3.67 -9.61 -4.84
N VAL A 494 3.57 -8.33 -5.17
CA VAL A 494 4.72 -7.44 -5.33
C VAL A 494 4.52 -6.18 -4.52
N MET A 495 5.61 -5.71 -3.92
CA MET A 495 5.70 -4.40 -3.28
C MET A 495 6.84 -3.60 -3.92
N ILE A 496 6.51 -2.41 -4.42
CA ILE A 496 7.47 -1.46 -4.99
C ILE A 496 7.49 -0.22 -4.11
N ASP A 497 8.68 0.18 -3.67
CA ASP A 497 8.92 1.43 -2.95
C ASP A 497 9.47 2.47 -3.92
N ALA A 498 8.67 3.49 -4.19
CA ALA A 498 8.98 4.61 -5.07
C ALA A 498 9.17 5.92 -4.30
N THR A 499 9.48 5.85 -2.99
CA THR A 499 9.82 7.05 -2.19
C THR A 499 11.13 7.70 -2.65
N GLU A 500 12.01 6.93 -3.29
CA GLU A 500 13.23 7.42 -3.93
C GLU A 500 13.00 7.79 -5.41
N ALA A 501 13.99 8.44 -6.04
CA ALA A 501 13.92 8.84 -7.45
C ALA A 501 13.79 7.65 -8.42
N VAL A 502 14.31 6.47 -8.05
CA VAL A 502 14.16 5.24 -8.83
C VAL A 502 13.36 4.24 -8.01
N PRO A 503 12.20 3.76 -8.51
CA PRO A 503 11.41 2.75 -7.82
C PRO A 503 12.21 1.47 -7.58
N THR A 504 12.14 0.94 -6.35
CA THR A 504 12.83 -0.27 -5.94
C THR A 504 11.82 -1.38 -5.61
N ILE A 505 12.04 -2.57 -6.16
CA ILE A 505 11.23 -3.73 -5.81
C ILE A 505 11.67 -4.22 -4.43
N ARG A 506 10.85 -3.99 -3.41
CA ARG A 506 11.14 -4.39 -2.01
C ARG A 506 10.86 -5.87 -1.78
N ARG A 507 9.76 -6.37 -2.33
CA ARG A 507 9.26 -7.73 -2.05
C ARG A 507 8.57 -8.32 -3.26
N VAL A 508 8.84 -9.60 -3.51
CA VAL A 508 8.12 -10.43 -4.49
C VAL A 508 7.82 -11.77 -3.84
N ARG A 509 6.54 -12.04 -3.57
CA ARG A 509 6.07 -13.31 -3.00
C ARG A 509 5.42 -14.13 -4.10
N ASP A 510 5.83 -15.38 -4.23
CA ASP A 510 5.22 -16.33 -5.16
C ASP A 510 3.98 -16.97 -4.52
N LEU A 511 2.80 -16.64 -5.06
CA LEU A 511 1.51 -17.16 -4.63
C LEU A 511 1.02 -18.31 -5.53
N THR A 512 1.83 -18.76 -6.49
CA THR A 512 1.42 -19.80 -7.46
C THR A 512 1.01 -21.10 -6.78
N ASN A 513 1.58 -21.41 -5.62
CA ASN A 513 1.24 -22.60 -4.83
C ASN A 513 -0.16 -22.53 -4.18
N LEU A 514 -0.74 -21.34 -4.05
CA LEU A 514 -2.12 -21.15 -3.58
C LEU A 514 -3.15 -21.41 -4.69
N GLY A 515 -2.69 -21.78 -5.88
CA GLY A 515 -3.53 -22.08 -7.03
C GLY A 515 -3.59 -20.92 -8.03
N ARG A 516 -4.55 -20.99 -8.94
CA ARG A 516 -4.64 -20.05 -10.06
C ARG A 516 -5.11 -18.66 -9.64
N GLY A 517 -5.96 -18.57 -8.62
CA GLY A 517 -6.65 -17.35 -8.17
C GLY A 517 -7.70 -16.83 -9.16
N TYR A 518 -7.34 -16.70 -10.44
CA TYR A 518 -8.19 -16.04 -11.44
C TYR A 518 -8.44 -16.93 -12.64
N HIS A 519 -9.70 -16.98 -13.09
CA HIS A 519 -9.99 -17.56 -14.38
C HIS A 519 -9.42 -16.65 -15.50
N PRO A 520 -8.82 -17.19 -16.58
CA PRO A 520 -8.21 -16.35 -17.64
C PRO A 520 -9.17 -15.34 -18.26
N LYS A 521 -10.46 -15.69 -18.36
CA LYS A 521 -11.47 -14.77 -18.86
C LYS A 521 -11.60 -13.52 -17.99
N THR A 522 -11.57 -13.67 -16.66
CA THR A 522 -11.61 -12.56 -15.71
C THR A 522 -10.45 -11.59 -15.96
N LEU A 523 -9.30 -12.08 -16.43
CA LEU A 523 -8.10 -11.29 -16.70
C LEU A 523 -8.07 -10.62 -18.09
N ILE A 524 -8.97 -11.00 -19.01
CA ILE A 524 -8.95 -10.56 -20.42
C ILE A 524 -10.24 -9.81 -20.81
N GLU A 525 -11.41 -10.31 -20.42
CA GLU A 525 -12.71 -9.78 -20.84
C GLU A 525 -13.15 -8.65 -19.89
N ALA A 526 -13.83 -7.62 -20.41
CA ALA A 526 -14.62 -6.72 -19.56
C ALA A 526 -15.96 -7.40 -19.31
N GLU A 527 -16.36 -7.52 -18.04
CA GLU A 527 -17.73 -7.91 -17.71
C GLU A 527 -18.74 -6.91 -18.27
#